data_AF-A0A537UJ60-F1
#
_entry.id   AF-A0A537UJ60-F1
#
_cell.length_a   1.000
_cell.length_b   1.000
_cell.length_c   1.000
_cell.angle_alpha   90.00
_cell.angle_beta   90.00
_cell.angle_gamma   90.00
#
_symmetry.space_group_name_H-M   'P 1'
#
loop_
_entity.id
_entity.type
_entity.pdbx_description
1 polymer ?
#
loop_
_entity_poly.entity_id
_entity_poly.type
_entity_poly.pdbx_seq_one_letter_code
_entity_poly.pdbx_strand_id
1 'polypeptide(L)'
;VKCLSAGNTGCQMGGWAHKELKEPEDLKGLRFRMGGWASRTLQKLGVVPQQIAGGDIYPALERGTIDAAEWVGPYDDEKLGFYKVVKFYYYPGWWEGGTTLHLLIKGYANVEMQARYDARNPQALKRLVAAGTQLRVYSPSIMDACLKASNEVNAETSAVNEDYKKVWDSIVAFRNDEYLWWQVAEYSYDTFMIRHRTRS
;
A
#
# COMPACT_ATOMS: atom_id res chain seq x y z
N VAL A 1 24.78 13.59 4.62
CA VAL A 1 24.42 12.80 3.41
C VAL A 1 23.16 13.43 2.83
N LYS A 2 23.13 13.80 1.54
CA LYS A 2 21.90 14.28 0.90
C LYS A 2 21.06 13.07 0.48
N CYS A 3 19.84 12.95 1.00
CA CYS A 3 18.88 11.93 0.60
C CYS A 3 18.12 12.42 -0.63
N LEU A 4 18.23 11.74 -1.78
CA LEU A 4 17.52 12.13 -3.01
C LEU A 4 16.49 11.06 -3.37
N SER A 5 15.32 11.48 -3.85
CA SER A 5 14.30 10.58 -4.40
C SER A 5 14.83 9.87 -5.65
N ALA A 6 14.66 8.56 -5.71
CA ALA A 6 15.24 7.69 -6.73
C ALA A 6 14.33 6.54 -7.18
N GLY A 7 13.06 6.58 -6.81
CA GLY A 7 12.05 5.66 -7.30
C GLY A 7 10.69 6.02 -6.71
N ASN A 8 9.61 5.76 -7.45
CA ASN A 8 8.28 5.72 -6.87
C ASN A 8 7.49 4.55 -7.48
N THR A 9 6.72 3.86 -6.65
CA THR A 9 5.90 2.70 -7.05
C THR A 9 4.50 3.11 -7.50
N GLY A 10 4.10 4.34 -7.23
CA GLY A 10 2.71 4.77 -7.18
C GLY A 10 2.02 4.26 -5.93
N CYS A 11 0.70 4.36 -5.92
CA CYS A 11 -0.11 3.75 -4.87
C CYS A 11 0.02 2.23 -4.95
N GLN A 12 0.43 1.62 -3.85
CA GLN A 12 0.55 0.18 -3.74
C GLN A 12 -0.81 -0.51 -3.58
N MET A 13 -0.82 -1.83 -3.74
CA MET A 13 -1.98 -2.65 -3.41
C MET A 13 -2.07 -2.90 -1.90
N GLY A 14 -3.26 -3.26 -1.42
CA GLY A 14 -3.54 -3.59 -0.02
C GLY A 14 -3.07 -4.99 0.41
N GLY A 15 -2.25 -5.66 -0.39
CA GLY A 15 -1.72 -6.98 -0.06
C GLY A 15 -2.73 -8.12 -0.19
N TRP A 16 -2.22 -9.32 0.07
CA TRP A 16 -2.89 -10.60 -0.16
C TRP A 16 -3.32 -11.24 1.14
N ALA A 17 -4.46 -11.92 1.15
CA ALA A 17 -4.95 -12.63 2.32
C ALA A 17 -5.55 -14.01 1.99
N HIS A 18 -5.40 -14.94 2.94
CA HIS A 18 -6.05 -16.26 2.89
C HIS A 18 -7.57 -16.18 3.06
N LYS A 19 -8.04 -15.25 3.90
CA LYS A 19 -9.45 -15.04 4.22
C LYS A 19 -9.92 -13.65 3.79
N GLU A 20 -11.21 -13.53 3.57
CA GLU A 20 -11.84 -12.24 3.31
C GLU A 20 -11.88 -11.41 4.61
N LEU A 21 -11.54 -10.12 4.51
CA LEU A 21 -11.50 -9.12 5.57
C LEU A 21 -12.61 -8.12 5.27
N LYS A 22 -13.64 -8.09 6.10
CA LYS A 22 -14.88 -7.32 5.88
C LYS A 22 -15.01 -6.19 6.88
N GLU A 23 -14.54 -6.40 8.10
CA GLU A 23 -14.68 -5.47 9.20
C GLU A 23 -13.42 -5.41 10.07
N PRO A 24 -13.25 -4.38 10.92
CA PRO A 24 -12.05 -4.24 11.74
C PRO A 24 -11.74 -5.44 12.64
N GLU A 25 -12.74 -6.24 13.03
CA GLU A 25 -12.54 -7.43 13.86
C GLU A 25 -11.70 -8.50 13.14
N ASP A 26 -11.82 -8.61 11.82
CA ASP A 26 -11.05 -9.56 11.00
C ASP A 26 -9.54 -9.28 11.02
N LEU A 27 -9.13 -8.09 11.46
CA LEU A 27 -7.73 -7.70 11.60
C LEU A 27 -7.09 -8.27 12.88
N LYS A 28 -7.89 -8.61 13.90
CA LYS A 28 -7.35 -9.07 15.18
C LYS A 28 -6.73 -10.45 15.06
N GLY A 29 -5.48 -10.58 15.52
CA GLY A 29 -4.71 -11.81 15.43
C GLY A 29 -4.19 -12.13 14.03
N LEU A 30 -4.49 -11.32 13.01
CA LEU A 30 -4.04 -11.55 11.64
C LEU A 30 -2.50 -11.48 11.59
N ARG A 31 -1.84 -12.59 11.24
CA ARG A 31 -0.38 -12.61 11.08
C ARG A 31 -0.03 -12.05 9.72
N PHE A 32 0.23 -10.74 9.67
CA PHE A 32 0.39 -10.01 8.42
C PHE A 32 1.88 -9.70 8.20
N ARG A 33 2.48 -10.26 7.16
CA ARG A 33 3.78 -9.79 6.71
C ARG A 33 3.65 -8.37 6.17
N MET A 34 4.23 -7.42 6.88
CA MET A 34 4.30 -6.03 6.44
C MET A 34 5.45 -5.23 7.04
N GLY A 35 5.89 -4.22 6.31
CA GLY A 35 6.98 -3.32 6.69
C GLY A 35 6.54 -2.00 7.32
N GLY A 36 7.50 -1.35 7.98
CA GLY A 36 7.49 0.10 8.21
C GLY A 36 6.38 0.63 9.13
N TRP A 37 5.92 1.83 8.82
CA TRP A 37 4.99 2.60 9.66
C TRP A 37 3.60 1.95 9.74
N ALA A 38 3.20 1.24 8.69
CA ALA A 38 1.95 0.49 8.62
C ALA A 38 1.81 -0.53 9.75
N SER A 39 2.92 -1.20 10.11
CA SER A 39 2.94 -2.20 11.18
C SER A 39 2.51 -1.61 12.53
N ARG A 40 2.94 -0.39 12.85
CA ARG A 40 2.55 0.28 14.10
C ARG A 40 1.08 0.66 14.12
N THR A 41 0.54 1.11 12.98
CA THR A 41 -0.88 1.40 12.83
C THR A 41 -1.71 0.14 13.06
N LEU A 42 -1.39 -0.93 12.35
CA LEU A 42 -2.19 -2.16 12.38
C LEU A 42 -2.03 -2.94 13.70
N GLN A 43 -0.92 -2.80 14.41
CA GLN A 43 -0.78 -3.30 15.79
C GLN A 43 -1.84 -2.73 16.73
N LYS A 44 -2.21 -1.43 16.60
CA LYS A 44 -3.31 -0.85 17.39
C LYS A 44 -4.67 -1.50 17.09
N LEU A 45 -4.82 -2.11 15.90
CA LEU A 45 -6.01 -2.84 15.48
C LEU A 45 -5.92 -4.34 15.77
N GLY A 46 -4.88 -4.81 16.47
CA GLY A 46 -4.72 -6.19 16.90
C GLY A 46 -4.06 -7.11 15.88
N VAL A 47 -3.58 -6.59 14.75
CA VAL A 47 -2.77 -7.35 13.78
C VAL A 47 -1.45 -7.75 14.44
N VAL A 48 -0.88 -8.87 14.01
CA VAL A 48 0.43 -9.36 14.45
C VAL A 48 1.41 -9.23 13.27
N PRO A 49 2.13 -8.09 13.11
CA PRO A 49 3.04 -7.91 11.99
C PRO A 49 4.19 -8.91 12.02
N GLN A 50 4.59 -9.37 10.84
CA GLN A 50 5.71 -10.28 10.66
C GLN A 50 6.75 -9.64 9.74
N GLN A 51 8.01 -9.61 10.19
CA GLN A 51 9.13 -9.15 9.37
C GLN A 51 9.77 -10.37 8.70
N ILE A 52 9.50 -10.55 7.42
CA ILE A 52 9.98 -11.67 6.60
C ILE A 52 10.61 -11.10 5.33
N ALA A 53 11.78 -11.62 4.97
CA ALA A 53 12.48 -11.26 3.74
C ALA A 53 11.66 -11.64 2.51
N GLY A 54 11.78 -10.88 1.41
CA GLY A 54 10.93 -11.04 0.22
C GLY A 54 10.84 -12.48 -0.32
N GLY A 55 11.97 -13.18 -0.39
CA GLY A 55 12.04 -14.56 -0.88
C GLY A 55 11.31 -15.59 0.01
N ASP A 56 11.08 -15.26 1.28
CA ASP A 56 10.48 -16.16 2.26
C ASP A 56 8.97 -15.91 2.46
N ILE A 57 8.41 -14.88 1.83
CA ILE A 57 6.97 -14.54 1.95
C ILE A 57 6.11 -15.64 1.33
N TYR A 58 6.41 -16.06 0.10
CA TYR A 58 5.61 -17.08 -0.59
C TYR A 58 5.57 -18.40 0.19
N PRO A 59 6.71 -19.00 0.61
CA PRO A 59 6.68 -20.22 1.42
C PRO A 59 5.96 -20.04 2.76
N ALA A 60 6.00 -18.85 3.37
CA ALA A 60 5.30 -18.56 4.61
C ALA A 60 3.77 -18.50 4.42
N LEU A 61 3.30 -17.91 3.32
CA LEU A 61 1.87 -17.93 2.93
C LEU A 61 1.42 -19.36 2.62
N GLU A 62 2.20 -20.11 1.83
CA GLU A 62 1.90 -21.49 1.43
C GLU A 62 1.75 -22.42 2.64
N ARG A 63 2.64 -22.31 3.62
CA ARG A 63 2.58 -23.09 4.87
C ARG A 63 1.58 -22.57 5.89
N GLY A 64 0.96 -21.41 5.65
CA GLY A 64 0.05 -20.78 6.61
C GLY A 64 0.74 -20.33 7.90
N THR A 65 2.05 -20.05 7.87
CA THR A 65 2.74 -19.42 9.02
C THR A 65 2.44 -17.94 9.13
N ILE A 66 2.01 -17.32 8.02
CA ILE A 66 1.39 -15.99 7.96
C ILE A 66 0.04 -16.08 7.23
N ASP A 67 -0.87 -15.18 7.57
CA ASP A 67 -2.24 -15.15 7.04
C ASP A 67 -2.40 -14.17 5.86
N ALA A 68 -1.55 -13.14 5.83
CA ALA A 68 -1.56 -12.09 4.83
C ALA A 68 -0.16 -11.54 4.56
N ALA A 69 0.05 -10.95 3.37
CA ALA A 69 1.32 -10.31 3.02
C ALA A 69 1.13 -9.15 2.04
N GLU A 70 1.88 -8.07 2.25
CA GLU A 70 2.01 -6.96 1.30
C GLU A 70 3.41 -6.98 0.66
N TRP A 71 3.50 -6.42 -0.55
CA TRP A 71 4.77 -6.21 -1.22
C TRP A 71 4.83 -4.90 -2.03
N VAL A 72 4.18 -4.83 -3.21
CA VAL A 72 4.13 -3.60 -4.02
C VAL A 72 2.81 -3.45 -4.76
N GLY A 73 2.53 -4.39 -5.66
CA GLY A 73 1.52 -4.18 -6.69
C GLY A 73 1.58 -5.23 -7.78
N PRO A 74 0.64 -5.20 -8.74
CA PRO A 74 0.37 -6.35 -9.61
C PRO A 74 1.61 -6.91 -10.31
N TYR A 75 2.51 -6.07 -10.82
CA TYR A 75 3.67 -6.52 -11.58
C TYR A 75 4.69 -7.30 -10.76
N ASP A 76 4.99 -6.86 -9.54
CA ASP A 76 5.98 -7.55 -8.71
C ASP A 76 5.34 -8.70 -7.92
N ASP A 77 4.13 -8.51 -7.42
CA ASP A 77 3.39 -9.53 -6.67
C ASP A 77 3.08 -10.77 -7.52
N GLU A 78 2.80 -10.58 -8.82
CA GLU A 78 2.65 -11.69 -9.78
C GLU A 78 3.92 -12.53 -9.89
N LYS A 79 5.11 -11.90 -9.91
CA LYS A 79 6.39 -12.62 -10.00
C LYS A 79 6.70 -13.39 -8.72
N LEU A 80 6.30 -12.83 -7.58
CA LEU A 80 6.42 -13.51 -6.28
C LEU A 80 5.41 -14.65 -6.14
N GLY A 81 4.36 -14.67 -6.97
CA GLY A 81 3.49 -15.82 -7.13
C GLY A 81 2.43 -15.98 -6.04
N PHE A 82 2.20 -14.97 -5.19
CA PHE A 82 1.27 -15.07 -4.06
C PHE A 82 -0.13 -15.57 -4.47
N TYR A 83 -0.60 -15.15 -5.64
CA TYR A 83 -1.89 -15.57 -6.21
C TYR A 83 -2.09 -17.09 -6.35
N LYS A 84 -1.00 -17.88 -6.34
CA LYS A 84 -1.07 -19.35 -6.39
C LYS A 84 -1.52 -19.97 -5.07
N VAL A 85 -1.34 -19.28 -3.95
CA VAL A 85 -1.61 -19.79 -2.59
C VAL A 85 -2.66 -18.97 -1.83
N VAL A 86 -2.87 -17.70 -2.22
CA VAL A 86 -3.88 -16.80 -1.65
C VAL A 86 -4.67 -16.12 -2.75
N LYS A 87 -5.99 -15.96 -2.54
CA LYS A 87 -6.91 -15.49 -3.60
C LYS A 87 -7.35 -14.05 -3.43
N PHE A 88 -7.45 -13.55 -2.21
CA PHE A 88 -7.95 -12.19 -1.97
C PHE A 88 -6.81 -11.20 -2.09
N TYR A 89 -6.96 -10.23 -3.00
CA TYR A 89 -5.98 -9.17 -3.21
C TYR A 89 -6.64 -7.82 -2.96
N TYR A 90 -6.25 -7.17 -1.87
CA TYR A 90 -6.90 -5.97 -1.37
C TYR A 90 -6.39 -4.70 -2.05
N TYR A 91 -7.21 -3.64 -2.03
CA TYR A 91 -6.83 -2.29 -2.43
C TYR A 91 -7.70 -1.24 -1.71
N PRO A 92 -7.20 0.00 -1.56
CA PRO A 92 -5.82 0.44 -1.85
C PRO A 92 -4.83 0.05 -0.73
N GLY A 93 -3.53 0.11 -1.02
CA GLY A 93 -2.46 0.08 -0.03
C GLY A 93 -2.37 1.43 0.67
N TRP A 94 -3.28 1.69 1.61
CA TRP A 94 -3.43 3.00 2.27
C TRP A 94 -2.19 3.46 3.05
N TRP A 95 -1.29 2.54 3.40
CA TRP A 95 0.00 2.84 3.99
C TRP A 95 0.98 3.48 3.00
N GLU A 96 0.79 3.27 1.71
CA GLU A 96 1.74 3.60 0.64
C GLU A 96 1.03 4.17 -0.59
N GLY A 97 0.53 5.41 -0.45
CA GLY A 97 -0.08 6.17 -1.55
C GLY A 97 0.89 6.62 -2.65
N GLY A 98 2.20 6.47 -2.43
CA GLY A 98 3.26 6.86 -3.37
C GLY A 98 4.64 6.65 -2.77
N THR A 99 5.05 5.38 -2.58
CA THR A 99 6.32 5.02 -1.91
C THR A 99 7.51 5.58 -2.66
N THR A 100 8.14 6.63 -2.10
CA THR A 100 9.37 7.18 -2.66
C THR A 100 10.59 6.42 -2.13
N LEU A 101 11.29 5.72 -3.03
CA LEU A 101 12.58 5.12 -2.74
C LEU A 101 13.67 6.18 -2.75
N HIS A 102 14.61 6.05 -1.83
CA HIS A 102 15.69 7.00 -1.66
C HIS A 102 17.02 6.40 -2.11
N LEU A 103 17.82 7.20 -2.80
CA LEU A 103 19.21 6.89 -3.10
C LEU A 103 20.11 7.89 -2.39
N LEU A 104 21.12 7.37 -1.71
CA LEU A 104 22.04 8.19 -0.92
C LEU A 104 23.10 8.88 -1.80
N ILE A 105 23.20 8.55 -3.11
CA ILE A 105 24.12 9.15 -4.10
C ILE A 105 23.53 9.17 -5.55
N LYS A 106 23.27 10.38 -6.12
CA LYS A 106 22.93 10.78 -7.53
C LYS A 106 21.57 10.33 -8.13
N GLY A 107 20.75 11.27 -8.64
CA GLY A 107 19.33 11.04 -8.99
C GLY A 107 18.86 11.47 -10.40
N TYR A 108 18.03 10.61 -11.00
CA TYR A 108 17.00 10.83 -12.06
C TYR A 108 15.97 9.67 -12.09
N ALA A 109 16.18 8.61 -11.31
CA ALA A 109 15.43 7.34 -11.39
C ALA A 109 13.99 7.37 -10.84
N ASN A 110 13.57 8.47 -10.18
CA ASN A 110 12.24 8.54 -9.56
C ASN A 110 11.10 8.40 -10.56
N VAL A 111 11.04 9.31 -11.54
CA VAL A 111 10.00 9.34 -12.58
C VAL A 111 10.08 8.11 -13.47
N GLU A 112 11.30 7.64 -13.77
CA GLU A 112 11.49 6.45 -14.60
C GLU A 112 10.92 5.18 -13.94
N MET A 113 11.13 5.00 -12.64
CA MET A 113 10.57 3.87 -11.91
C MET A 113 9.05 3.92 -11.90
N GLN A 114 8.47 5.09 -11.61
CA GLN A 114 7.02 5.31 -11.62
C GLN A 114 6.41 4.94 -12.99
N ALA A 115 6.96 5.49 -14.07
CA ALA A 115 6.50 5.22 -15.43
C ALA A 115 6.58 3.73 -15.80
N ARG A 116 7.60 3.02 -15.32
CA ARG A 116 7.73 1.57 -15.51
C ARG A 116 6.62 0.81 -14.77
N TYR A 117 6.26 1.20 -13.55
CA TYR A 117 5.12 0.59 -12.84
C TYR A 117 3.80 0.88 -13.54
N ASP A 118 3.56 2.13 -13.95
CA ASP A 118 2.34 2.53 -14.64
C ASP A 118 2.14 1.75 -15.95
N ALA A 119 3.23 1.48 -16.68
CA ALA A 119 3.19 0.68 -17.90
C ALA A 119 2.96 -0.83 -17.67
N ARG A 120 3.42 -1.36 -16.53
CA ARG A 120 3.48 -2.83 -16.30
C ARG A 120 2.34 -3.36 -15.44
N ASN A 121 1.89 -2.57 -14.46
CA ASN A 121 0.84 -2.97 -13.52
C ASN A 121 -0.49 -3.32 -14.21
N PRO A 122 -0.98 -2.59 -15.24
CA PRO A 122 -2.26 -2.93 -15.88
C PRO A 122 -2.29 -4.33 -16.50
N GLN A 123 -1.22 -4.73 -17.18
CA GLN A 123 -1.15 -6.06 -17.82
C GLN A 123 -0.98 -7.18 -16.79
N ALA A 124 -0.20 -6.94 -15.73
CA ALA A 124 -0.06 -7.89 -14.63
C ALA A 124 -1.39 -8.09 -13.88
N LEU A 125 -2.14 -7.01 -13.63
CA LEU A 125 -3.45 -7.10 -13.00
C LEU A 125 -4.44 -7.93 -13.83
N LYS A 126 -4.45 -7.75 -15.16
CA LYS A 126 -5.26 -8.60 -16.06
C LYS A 126 -4.90 -10.08 -15.94
N ARG A 127 -3.61 -10.41 -15.92
CA ARG A 127 -3.15 -11.80 -15.77
C ARG A 127 -3.51 -12.39 -14.40
N LEU A 128 -3.35 -11.62 -13.32
CA LEU A 128 -3.74 -12.04 -11.97
C LEU A 128 -5.23 -12.37 -11.89
N VAL A 129 -6.10 -11.49 -12.42
CA VAL A 129 -7.55 -11.71 -12.45
C VAL A 129 -7.89 -12.92 -13.33
N ALA A 130 -7.28 -13.05 -14.52
CA ALA A 130 -7.46 -14.22 -15.38
C ALA A 130 -7.01 -15.53 -14.72
N ALA A 131 -6.02 -15.48 -13.83
CA ALA A 131 -5.55 -16.60 -13.03
C ALA A 131 -6.44 -16.90 -11.79
N GLY A 132 -7.55 -16.18 -11.60
CA GLY A 132 -8.50 -16.42 -10.51
C GLY A 132 -8.28 -15.57 -9.25
N THR A 133 -7.42 -14.55 -9.31
CA THR A 133 -7.28 -13.58 -8.21
C THR A 133 -8.59 -12.81 -8.01
N GLN A 134 -8.99 -12.66 -6.75
CA GLN A 134 -10.19 -11.95 -6.33
C GLN A 134 -9.81 -10.59 -5.76
N LEU A 135 -9.99 -9.54 -6.57
CA LEU A 135 -9.78 -8.17 -6.11
C LEU A 135 -10.83 -7.80 -5.06
N ARG A 136 -10.38 -7.19 -3.97
CA ARG A 136 -11.25 -6.72 -2.87
C ARG A 136 -10.91 -5.29 -2.49
N VAL A 137 -11.94 -4.46 -2.37
CA VAL A 137 -11.77 -3.15 -1.76
C VAL A 137 -11.83 -3.32 -0.25
N TYR A 138 -10.94 -2.66 0.50
CA TYR A 138 -11.14 -2.56 1.94
C TYR A 138 -12.46 -1.87 2.25
N SER A 139 -13.20 -2.37 3.23
CA SER A 139 -14.45 -1.73 3.62
C SER A 139 -14.19 -0.35 4.20
N PRO A 140 -15.16 0.59 4.09
CA PRO A 140 -15.03 1.90 4.71
C PRO A 140 -14.73 1.82 6.21
N SER A 141 -15.32 0.86 6.93
CA SER A 141 -15.08 0.67 8.36
C SER A 141 -13.64 0.24 8.68
N ILE A 142 -13.03 -0.62 7.86
CA ILE A 142 -11.60 -0.95 7.98
C ILE A 142 -10.75 0.30 7.72
N MET A 143 -11.05 1.03 6.64
CA MET A 143 -10.29 2.23 6.27
C MET A 143 -10.35 3.32 7.34
N ASP A 144 -11.53 3.57 7.92
CA ASP A 144 -11.73 4.54 9.00
C ASP A 144 -10.99 4.14 10.27
N ALA A 145 -11.02 2.85 10.62
CA ALA A 145 -10.27 2.31 11.76
C ALA A 145 -8.76 2.48 11.57
N CYS A 146 -8.24 2.17 10.38
CA CYS A 146 -6.84 2.37 10.01
C CYS A 146 -6.45 3.86 10.06
N LEU A 147 -7.26 4.75 9.50
CA LEU A 147 -6.99 6.20 9.52
C LEU A 147 -6.93 6.73 10.96
N LYS A 148 -7.88 6.33 11.80
CA LYS A 148 -7.90 6.70 13.22
C LYS A 148 -6.63 6.22 13.92
N ALA A 149 -6.28 4.94 13.77
CA ALA A 149 -5.08 4.36 14.37
C ALA A 149 -3.79 5.03 13.86
N SER A 150 -3.70 5.37 12.57
CA SER A 150 -2.56 6.10 12.01
C SER A 150 -2.43 7.49 12.61
N ASN A 151 -3.54 8.22 12.76
CA ASN A 151 -3.52 9.54 13.39
C ASN A 151 -3.05 9.47 14.85
N GLU A 152 -3.48 8.45 15.60
CA GLU A 152 -2.99 8.22 16.96
C GLU A 152 -1.48 7.95 17.00
N VAL A 153 -0.97 7.05 16.15
CA VAL A 153 0.48 6.75 16.05
C VAL A 153 1.28 8.01 15.70
N ASN A 154 0.79 8.82 14.76
CA ASN A 154 1.46 10.05 14.34
C ASN A 154 1.46 11.10 15.46
N ALA A 155 0.35 11.23 16.20
CA ALA A 155 0.25 12.15 17.34
C ALA A 155 1.18 11.72 18.49
N GLU A 156 1.16 10.44 18.86
CA GLU A 156 2.05 9.86 19.88
C GLU A 156 3.52 10.07 19.51
N THR A 157 3.89 9.85 18.24
CA THR A 157 5.27 10.05 17.78
C THR A 157 5.65 11.52 17.79
N SER A 158 4.78 12.40 17.30
CA SER A 158 5.03 13.85 17.25
C SER A 158 5.18 14.46 18.64
N ALA A 159 4.52 13.89 19.66
CA ALA A 159 4.63 14.34 21.05
C ALA A 159 6.01 14.08 21.68
N VAL A 160 6.77 13.11 21.15
CA VAL A 160 8.07 12.69 21.71
C VAL A 160 9.24 12.84 20.76
N ASN A 161 9.01 13.31 19.53
CA ASN A 161 10.05 13.48 18.50
C ASN A 161 9.80 14.75 17.68
N GLU A 162 10.56 15.81 18.00
CA GLU A 162 10.44 17.11 17.35
C GLU A 162 10.81 17.09 15.87
N ASP A 163 11.82 16.31 15.47
CA ASP A 163 12.21 16.16 14.07
C ASP A 163 11.10 15.50 13.24
N TYR A 164 10.49 14.45 13.79
CA TYR A 164 9.33 13.80 13.19
C TYR A 164 8.16 14.78 13.07
N LYS A 165 7.84 15.49 14.16
CA LYS A 165 6.74 16.47 14.18
C LYS A 165 6.93 17.53 13.10
N LYS A 166 8.12 18.09 12.99
CA LYS A 166 8.45 19.12 11.99
C LYS A 166 8.21 18.63 10.56
N VAL A 167 8.63 17.40 10.25
CA VAL A 167 8.42 16.80 8.92
C VAL A 167 6.94 16.47 8.69
N TRP A 168 6.28 15.88 9.68
CA TRP A 168 4.88 15.48 9.58
C TRP A 168 3.93 16.67 9.41
N ASP A 169 4.12 17.75 10.18
CA ASP A 169 3.32 18.97 10.06
C ASP A 169 3.44 19.58 8.65
N SER A 170 4.66 19.59 8.10
CA SER A 170 4.93 20.05 6.72
C SER A 170 4.21 19.17 5.68
N ILE A 171 4.30 17.84 5.82
CA ILE A 171 3.61 16.89 4.93
C ILE A 171 2.10 17.09 4.98
N VAL A 172 1.51 17.23 6.18
CA VAL A 172 0.06 17.38 6.33
C VAL A 172 -0.43 18.70 5.73
N ALA A 173 0.30 19.80 5.96
CA ALA A 173 -0.05 21.09 5.37
C ALA A 173 -0.07 21.00 3.84
N PHE A 174 1.03 20.52 3.24
CA PHE A 174 1.12 20.37 1.79
C PHE A 174 0.07 19.40 1.22
N ARG A 175 -0.16 18.26 1.89
CA ARG A 175 -1.17 17.28 1.47
C ARG A 175 -2.58 17.87 1.41
N ASN A 176 -2.94 18.73 2.36
CA ASN A 176 -4.27 19.34 2.39
C ASN A 176 -4.46 20.31 1.21
N ASP A 177 -3.44 21.11 0.90
CA ASP A 177 -3.46 22.02 -0.26
C ASP A 177 -3.48 21.22 -1.58
N GLU A 178 -2.68 20.17 -1.68
CA GLU A 178 -2.66 19.31 -2.86
C GLU A 178 -4.00 18.61 -3.08
N TYR A 179 -4.65 18.06 -2.04
CA TYR A 179 -5.98 17.46 -2.20
C TYR A 179 -7.08 18.49 -2.48
N LEU A 180 -6.91 19.77 -2.14
CA LEU A 180 -7.78 20.84 -2.62
C LEU A 180 -7.64 21.04 -4.13
N TRP A 181 -6.43 20.99 -4.68
CA TRP A 181 -6.22 21.05 -6.12
C TRP A 181 -6.70 19.77 -6.83
N TRP A 182 -6.31 18.60 -6.32
CA TRP A 182 -6.55 17.30 -6.94
C TRP A 182 -8.04 16.99 -7.13
N GLN A 183 -8.89 17.40 -6.17
CA GLN A 183 -10.33 17.17 -6.28
C GLN A 183 -11.00 17.98 -7.42
N VAL A 184 -10.36 19.06 -7.88
CA VAL A 184 -10.90 19.95 -8.93
C VAL A 184 -10.52 19.45 -10.31
N ALA A 185 -9.22 19.26 -10.58
CA ALA A 185 -8.73 18.93 -11.92
C ALA A 185 -8.54 17.41 -12.12
N GLU A 186 -7.54 16.83 -11.45
CA GLU A 186 -7.11 15.45 -11.69
C GLU A 186 -8.24 14.44 -11.40
N TYR A 187 -8.84 14.51 -10.21
CA TYR A 187 -9.90 13.58 -9.82
C TYR A 187 -11.13 13.67 -10.72
N SER A 188 -11.54 14.88 -11.14
CA SER A 188 -12.73 15.07 -11.96
C SER A 188 -12.51 14.53 -13.39
N TYR A 189 -11.34 14.80 -13.97
CA TYR A 189 -10.95 14.30 -15.28
C TYR A 189 -10.79 12.77 -15.27
N ASP A 190 -10.03 12.23 -14.32
CA ASP A 190 -9.79 10.78 -14.25
C ASP A 190 -11.09 10.01 -13.97
N THR A 191 -11.95 10.52 -13.11
CA THR A 191 -13.27 9.92 -12.86
C THR A 191 -14.11 9.90 -14.14
N PHE A 192 -14.09 10.97 -14.95
CA PHE A 192 -14.75 11.01 -16.24
C PHE A 192 -14.17 9.95 -17.18
N MET A 193 -12.84 9.90 -17.35
CA MET A 193 -12.18 8.96 -18.27
C MET A 193 -12.36 7.50 -17.84
N ILE A 194 -12.26 7.18 -16.55
CA ILE A 194 -12.46 5.82 -16.02
C ILE A 194 -13.89 5.34 -16.28
N ARG A 195 -14.90 6.21 -16.13
CA ARG A 195 -16.31 5.86 -16.40
C ARG A 195 -16.56 5.58 -17.88
N HIS A 196 -15.82 6.21 -18.78
CA HIS A 196 -15.94 6.04 -20.23
C HIS A 196 -14.97 5.01 -20.82
N ARG A 197 -14.18 4.32 -19.99
CA ARG A 197 -13.25 3.30 -20.48
C ARG A 197 -14.01 2.15 -21.15
N THR A 198 -13.57 1.75 -22.34
CA THR A 198 -14.09 0.56 -23.02
C THR A 198 -13.68 -0.68 -22.24
N ARG A 199 -14.66 -1.51 -21.85
CA ARG A 199 -14.40 -2.83 -21.26
C ARG A 199 -14.13 -3.80 -22.41
N SER A 200 -12.85 -4.02 -22.71
CA SER A 200 -12.37 -5.07 -23.64
C SER A 200 -12.25 -6.40 -22.92
#